data_AF-A0A164J6I4-F1
#
_entry.id   AF-A0A164J6I4-F1
#
_cell.length_a   1.000
_cell.length_b   1.000
_cell.length_c   1.000
_cell.angle_alpha   90.00
_cell.angle_beta   90.00
_cell.angle_gamma   90.00
#
_symmetry.space_group_name_H-M   'P 1'
#
loop_
_entity.id
_entity.type
_entity.pdbx_description
1 polymer ?
#
loop_
_entity_poly.entity_id
_entity_poly.type
_entity_poly.pdbx_seq_one_letter_code
_entity_poly.pdbx_strand_id
1 'polypeptide(L)'
;MGRVVENLQLSIPMPKFVLNCTVSVNQGRATFDPVTKILFWDVGKIDPTKLPNMRGQIHIQSGAVVLQSTPSVNVQFTLSQTAISGLKVHRLDMFGENYKPFKGVKYLTKAGNFQIRM
;
A
#
# COMPACT_ATOMS: atom_id res chain seq x y z
N MET A 1 0.26 -15.26 15.25
CA MET A 1 0.17 -15.53 13.79
C MET A 1 -0.03 -14.21 13.07
N GLY A 2 1.00 -13.73 12.37
CA GLY A 2 0.98 -12.45 11.67
C GLY A 2 0.04 -12.49 10.47
N ARG A 3 -0.80 -11.47 10.32
CA ARG A 3 -1.66 -11.31 9.14
C ARG A 3 -0.76 -10.95 7.96
N VAL A 4 -0.92 -11.66 6.85
CA VAL A 4 -0.11 -11.43 5.66
C VAL A 4 -0.62 -10.18 4.93
N VAL A 5 0.29 -9.24 4.67
CA VAL A 5 0.02 -8.06 3.84
C VAL A 5 0.45 -8.38 2.41
N GLU A 6 -0.47 -8.22 1.48
CA GLU A 6 -0.30 -8.53 0.05
C GLU A 6 -0.61 -7.30 -0.79
N ASN A 7 -0.12 -7.28 -2.04
CA ASN A 7 -0.34 -6.19 -2.99
C ASN A 7 0.00 -4.80 -2.39
N LEU A 8 1.08 -4.73 -1.60
CA LEU A 8 1.55 -3.48 -1.01
C LEU A 8 2.16 -2.61 -2.11
N GLN A 9 1.60 -1.42 -2.27
CA GLN A 9 2.06 -0.40 -3.21
C GLN A 9 2.08 0.96 -2.51
N LEU A 10 3.10 1.76 -2.80
CA LEU A 10 3.26 3.10 -2.25
C LEU A 10 3.34 4.11 -3.40
N SER A 11 2.66 5.23 -3.24
CA SER A 11 2.67 6.35 -4.17
C SER A 11 3.01 7.61 -3.40
N ILE A 12 4.18 8.17 -3.72
CA ILE A 12 4.72 9.36 -3.07
C ILE A 12 4.70 10.50 -4.10
N PRO A 13 3.77 11.47 -3.98
CA PRO A 13 3.77 12.66 -4.80
C PRO A 13 4.93 13.56 -4.36
N MET A 14 5.85 13.79 -5.28
CA MET A 14 7.01 14.64 -5.08
C MET A 14 6.67 16.10 -5.42
N PRO A 15 7.34 17.06 -4.78
CA PRO A 15 7.21 18.47 -5.14
C PRO A 15 7.66 18.74 -6.58
N LYS A 16 7.12 19.80 -7.19
CA LYS A 16 7.40 20.15 -8.59
C LYS A 16 8.88 20.41 -8.90
N PHE A 17 9.64 20.86 -7.90
CA PHE A 17 11.08 21.13 -8.03
C PHE A 17 11.95 19.86 -8.04
N VAL A 18 11.37 18.67 -7.81
CA VAL A 18 12.09 17.40 -7.92
C VAL A 18 12.27 17.04 -9.40
N LEU A 19 13.52 16.91 -9.82
CA LEU A 19 13.89 16.53 -11.19
C LEU A 19 13.92 15.02 -11.37
N ASN A 20 14.50 14.30 -10.40
CA ASN A 20 14.66 12.85 -10.47
C ASN A 20 14.74 12.23 -9.07
N CYS A 21 14.45 10.94 -8.95
CA CYS A 21 14.68 10.15 -7.74
C CYS A 21 15.51 8.90 -8.10
N THR A 22 16.73 8.82 -7.56
CA THR A 22 17.57 7.62 -7.68
C THR A 22 17.38 6.80 -6.42
N VAL A 23 16.60 5.73 -6.50
CA VAL A 23 16.25 4.88 -5.34
C VAL A 23 16.69 3.44 -5.53
N SER A 24 17.05 2.80 -4.42
CA SER A 24 17.37 1.39 -4.28
C SER A 24 16.39 0.78 -3.29
N VAL A 25 15.74 -0.31 -3.69
CA VAL A 25 14.78 -1.04 -2.86
C VAL A 25 15.30 -2.44 -2.58
N ASN A 26 15.08 -2.95 -1.38
CA ASN A 26 15.48 -4.32 -1.03
C ASN A 26 14.46 -5.39 -1.50
N GLN A 27 13.28 -4.94 -1.91
CA GLN A 27 12.13 -5.74 -2.31
C GLN A 27 11.27 -4.97 -3.32
N GLY A 28 10.78 -5.67 -4.34
CA GLY A 28 9.88 -5.10 -5.33
C GLY A 28 10.60 -4.18 -6.32
N ARG A 29 9.86 -3.22 -6.89
CA ARG A 29 10.37 -2.27 -7.89
C ARG A 29 9.86 -0.87 -7.61
N ALA A 30 10.75 0.11 -7.66
CA ALA A 30 10.40 1.51 -7.58
C ALA A 30 10.68 2.24 -8.89
N THR A 31 9.81 3.16 -9.26
CA THR A 31 9.87 3.95 -10.49
C THR A 31 9.42 5.37 -10.21
N PHE A 32 10.17 6.33 -10.69
CA PHE A 32 9.80 7.74 -10.64
C PHE A 32 9.38 8.22 -12.01
N ASP A 33 8.22 8.87 -12.08
CA ASP A 33 7.75 9.56 -13.29
C ASP A 33 8.03 11.08 -13.15
N PRO A 34 8.94 11.65 -13.96
CA PRO A 34 9.28 13.07 -13.87
C PRO A 34 8.18 14.00 -14.39
N VAL A 35 7.16 13.48 -15.11
CA VAL A 35 6.01 14.25 -15.61
C VAL A 35 4.96 14.39 -14.53
N THR A 36 4.47 13.26 -13.99
CA THR A 36 3.46 13.28 -12.90
C THR A 36 4.06 13.62 -11.54
N LYS A 37 5.39 13.58 -11.42
CA LYS A 37 6.14 13.73 -10.15
C LYS A 37 5.77 12.69 -9.11
N ILE A 38 5.39 11.49 -9.53
CA ILE A 38 5.04 10.40 -8.60
C ILE A 38 6.20 9.41 -8.53
N LEU A 39 6.70 9.19 -7.31
CA LEU A 39 7.53 8.03 -7.00
C LEU A 39 6.61 6.88 -6.59
N PHE A 40 6.55 5.86 -7.43
CA PHE A 40 5.77 4.66 -7.21
C PHE A 40 6.67 3.51 -6.77
N TRP A 41 6.24 2.75 -5.77
CA TRP A 41 6.93 1.56 -5.29
C TRP A 41 5.94 0.39 -5.18
N ASP A 42 6.14 -0.62 -6.01
CA ASP A 42 5.43 -1.89 -5.92
C ASP A 42 6.26 -2.87 -5.09
N VAL A 43 5.80 -3.16 -3.86
CA VAL A 43 6.49 -4.01 -2.89
C VAL A 43 6.01 -5.46 -2.99
N GLY A 44 4.73 -5.65 -3.26
CA GLY A 44 4.07 -6.96 -3.26
C GLY A 44 3.73 -7.45 -1.85
N LYS A 45 4.19 -8.65 -1.49
CA LYS A 45 3.85 -9.32 -0.23
C LYS A 45 4.91 -9.07 0.84
N ILE A 46 4.52 -8.66 2.04
CA ILE A 46 5.47 -8.44 3.13
C ILE A 46 5.93 -9.77 3.73
N ASP A 47 7.24 -9.96 3.80
CA ASP A 47 7.88 -11.01 4.59
C ASP A 47 8.29 -10.44 5.96
N PRO A 48 7.77 -10.97 7.09
CA PRO A 48 8.14 -10.51 8.42
C PRO A 48 9.62 -10.69 8.75
N THR A 49 10.32 -11.62 8.09
CA THR A 49 11.74 -11.91 8.31
C THR A 49 12.66 -10.89 7.64
N LYS A 50 12.17 -10.22 6.58
CA LYS A 50 12.92 -9.22 5.83
C LYS A 50 12.01 -8.06 5.46
N LEU A 51 11.98 -7.05 6.33
CA LEU A 51 11.11 -5.89 6.13
C LEU A 51 11.50 -5.11 4.86
N PRO A 52 10.51 -4.68 4.06
CA PRO A 52 10.76 -3.90 2.86
C PRO A 52 11.32 -2.52 3.23
N ASN A 53 12.33 -2.08 2.50
CA ASN A 53 12.93 -0.75 2.65
C ASN A 53 13.34 -0.16 1.30
N MET A 54 13.30 1.17 1.26
CA MET A 54 13.75 2.00 0.15
C MET A 54 14.77 3.01 0.70
N ARG A 55 15.87 3.22 -0.02
CA ARG A 55 16.86 4.26 0.23
C ARG A 55 17.24 4.93 -1.08
N GLY A 56 17.63 6.18 -1.07
CA GLY A 56 18.00 6.86 -2.30
C GLY A 56 18.29 8.33 -2.13
N GLN A 57 18.50 8.99 -3.26
CA GLN A 57 18.72 10.42 -3.37
C GLN A 57 17.64 11.06 -4.25
N ILE A 58 17.19 12.23 -3.84
CA ILE A 58 16.23 13.06 -4.58
C ILE A 58 17.03 14.20 -5.19
N HIS A 59 16.99 14.30 -6.51
CA HIS A 59 17.65 15.36 -7.27
C HIS A 59 16.67 16.51 -7.46
N ILE A 60 17.03 17.68 -6.96
CA ILE A 60 16.21 18.90 -7.00
C ILE A 60 16.79 19.91 -7.98
N GLN A 61 15.95 20.81 -8.48
CA GLN A 61 16.40 21.93 -9.31
C GLN A 61 17.32 22.88 -8.51
N SER A 62 18.44 23.28 -9.11
CA SER A 62 19.38 24.22 -8.50
C SER A 62 18.69 25.57 -8.22
N GLY A 63 18.93 26.12 -7.02
CA GLY A 63 18.32 27.38 -6.58
C GLY A 63 16.83 27.28 -6.20
N ALA A 64 16.24 26.07 -6.19
CA ALA A 64 14.88 25.89 -5.71
C ALA A 64 14.81 26.23 -4.21
N VAL A 65 13.85 27.08 -3.85
CA VAL A 65 13.47 27.27 -2.45
C VAL A 65 12.84 25.96 -2.00
N VAL A 66 13.58 25.18 -1.21
CA VAL A 66 13.06 23.99 -0.55
C VAL A 66 12.11 24.47 0.54
N LEU A 67 10.87 24.76 0.14
CA LEU A 67 9.77 24.81 1.10
C LEU A 67 9.75 23.44 1.77
N GLN A 68 9.75 23.40 3.10
CA GLN A 68 9.64 22.18 3.89
C GLN A 68 8.29 21.51 3.60
N SER A 69 8.16 20.83 2.48
CA SER A 69 7.03 20.00 2.14
C SER A 69 7.40 18.58 2.54
N THR A 70 6.78 18.05 3.59
CA THR A 70 6.87 16.62 3.86
C THR A 70 5.90 15.90 2.93
N PRO A 71 6.39 15.12 1.95
CA PRO A 71 5.51 14.47 0.99
C PRO A 71 4.67 13.42 1.73
N SER A 72 3.39 13.38 1.39
CA SER A 72 2.48 12.39 1.94
C SER A 72 2.61 11.05 1.20
N VAL A 73 2.79 9.96 1.92
CA VAL A 73 2.90 8.63 1.33
C VAL A 73 1.53 7.98 1.26
N ASN A 74 0.99 7.80 0.05
CA ASN A 74 -0.26 7.06 -0.14
C ASN A 74 0.07 5.57 -0.21
N VAL A 75 -0.66 4.74 0.53
CA VAL A 75 -0.40 3.30 0.63
C VAL A 75 -1.63 2.52 0.20
N GLN A 76 -1.42 1.54 -0.67
CA GLN A 76 -2.40 0.55 -1.06
C GLN A 76 -1.93 -0.82 -0.59
N PHE A 77 -2.83 -1.60 0.01
CA PHE A 77 -2.53 -2.95 0.46
C PHE A 77 -3.80 -3.80 0.55
N THR A 78 -3.61 -5.11 0.62
CA THR A 78 -4.67 -6.10 0.82
C THR A 78 -4.30 -7.03 1.97
N LEU A 79 -5.26 -7.27 2.87
CA LEU A 79 -5.18 -8.29 3.92
C LEU A 79 -6.18 -9.39 3.62
N SER A 80 -5.67 -10.56 3.25
CA SER A 80 -6.48 -11.75 3.01
C SER A 80 -6.99 -12.35 4.33
N GLN A 81 -8.20 -12.92 4.30
CA GLN A 81 -8.83 -13.62 5.44
C GLN A 81 -8.96 -12.77 6.71
N THR A 82 -8.98 -11.44 6.57
CA THR A 82 -8.97 -10.51 7.70
C THR A 82 -10.06 -9.46 7.53
N ALA A 83 -10.85 -9.26 8.59
CA ALA A 83 -11.69 -8.07 8.77
C ALA A 83 -11.07 -7.20 9.88
N ILE A 84 -10.56 -6.02 9.51
CA ILE A 84 -9.89 -5.14 10.48
C ILE A 84 -10.85 -4.56 11.52
N SER A 85 -12.15 -4.47 11.21
CA SER A 85 -13.20 -4.07 12.15
C SER A 85 -13.48 -5.09 13.26
N GLY A 86 -12.93 -6.30 13.15
CA GLY A 86 -13.26 -7.41 14.05
C GLY A 86 -14.61 -8.07 13.75
N LEU A 87 -15.32 -7.64 12.71
CA LEU A 87 -16.61 -8.23 12.32
C LEU A 87 -16.44 -9.72 11.98
N LYS A 88 -17.27 -10.55 12.60
CA LYS A 88 -17.34 -11.98 12.35
C LYS A 88 -18.79 -12.39 12.14
N VAL A 89 -19.09 -12.94 10.97
CA VAL A 89 -20.36 -13.59 10.67
C VAL A 89 -20.53 -14.78 11.60
N HIS A 90 -21.60 -14.76 12.39
CA HIS A 90 -21.90 -15.83 13.34
C HIS A 90 -22.64 -16.99 12.66
N ARG A 91 -23.74 -16.68 11.93
CA ARG A 91 -24.59 -17.67 11.28
C ARG A 91 -25.20 -17.12 10.00
N LEU A 92 -25.42 -18.01 9.02
CA LEU A 92 -26.17 -17.74 7.79
C LEU A 92 -27.27 -18.82 7.67
N ASP A 93 -28.52 -18.38 7.73
CA ASP A 93 -29.70 -19.24 7.68
C ASP A 93 -30.44 -19.07 6.36
N MET A 94 -30.98 -20.16 5.83
CA MET A 94 -31.77 -20.19 4.59
C MET A 94 -33.06 -20.96 4.86
N PHE A 95 -34.19 -20.39 4.44
CA PHE A 95 -35.52 -20.94 4.64
C PHE A 95 -36.23 -21.08 3.29
N GLY A 96 -37.21 -21.98 3.20
CA GLY A 96 -38.03 -22.15 1.99
C GLY A 96 -37.45 -23.09 0.93
N GLU A 97 -36.30 -23.71 1.18
CA GLU A 97 -35.62 -24.61 0.26
C GLU A 97 -35.29 -25.96 0.93
N ASN A 98 -35.44 -27.06 0.20
CA ASN A 98 -35.26 -28.42 0.74
C ASN A 98 -33.83 -28.96 0.60
N TYR A 99 -32.95 -28.26 -0.12
CA TYR A 99 -31.57 -28.69 -0.33
C TYR A 99 -30.61 -28.00 0.67
N LYS A 100 -29.42 -28.60 0.86
CA LYS A 100 -28.37 -28.07 1.76
C LYS A 100 -27.32 -27.31 0.95
N PRO A 101 -27.37 -25.96 0.86
CA PRO A 101 -26.38 -25.20 0.12
C PRO A 101 -25.03 -25.18 0.84
N PHE A 102 -23.97 -24.99 0.08
CA PHE A 102 -22.68 -24.58 0.62
C PHE A 102 -22.76 -23.12 1.10
N LYS A 103 -22.31 -22.87 2.33
CA LYS A 103 -22.28 -21.54 2.94
C LYS A 103 -20.85 -21.18 3.29
N GLY A 104 -20.30 -20.17 2.60
CA GLY A 104 -18.93 -19.72 2.80
C GLY A 104 -18.86 -18.22 3.05
N VAL A 105 -17.88 -17.78 3.83
CA VAL A 105 -17.57 -16.37 4.05
C VAL A 105 -16.09 -16.14 3.82
N LYS A 106 -15.75 -15.09 3.07
CA LYS A 106 -14.38 -14.62 2.87
C LYS A 106 -14.26 -13.19 3.35
N TYR A 107 -13.29 -12.93 4.21
CA TYR A 107 -12.94 -11.58 4.63
C TYR A 107 -11.77 -11.04 3.82
N LEU A 108 -11.88 -9.78 3.45
CA LEU A 108 -10.84 -9.05 2.71
C LEU A 108 -10.83 -7.61 3.21
N THR A 109 -9.70 -7.15 3.70
CA THR A 109 -9.50 -5.73 4.00
C THR A 109 -8.61 -5.15 2.91
N LYS A 110 -9.02 -4.03 2.31
CA LYS A 110 -8.21 -3.26 1.37
C LYS A 110 -7.99 -1.87 1.94
N ALA A 111 -6.87 -1.25 1.57
CA ALA A 111 -6.66 0.16 1.84
C ALA A 111 -7.73 1.00 1.12
N GLY A 112 -8.28 2.00 1.83
CA GLY A 112 -9.07 3.07 1.24
C GLY A 112 -8.18 4.27 0.93
N ASN A 113 -8.56 5.45 1.41
CA ASN A 113 -7.66 6.59 1.47
C ASN A 113 -6.72 6.46 2.68
N PHE A 114 -5.64 5.70 2.51
CA PHE A 114 -4.64 5.49 3.55
C PHE A 114 -3.38 6.30 3.20
N GLN A 115 -3.08 7.30 4.03
CA GLN A 115 -1.99 8.24 3.82
C GLN A 115 -1.16 8.35 5.10
N ILE A 116 0.16 8.28 4.94
CA ILE A 116 1.14 8.53 6.00
C ILE A 116 1.76 9.91 5.73
N ARG A 117 1.73 10.80 6.72
CA ARG A 117 2.41 12.09 6.67
C ARG A 117 3.76 11.95 7.36
N MET A 118 4.82 12.37 6.68
CA MET A 118 6.18 12.42 7.22
C MET A 118 6.47 13.78 7.85
#